data_AF-A0A4Q5PM45-F1
#
_entry.id   AF-A0A4Q5PM45-F1
#
_cell.length_a   1.000
_cell.length_b   1.000
_cell.length_c   1.000
_cell.angle_alpha   90.00
_cell.angle_beta   90.00
_cell.angle_gamma   90.00
#
_symmetry.space_group_name_H-M   'P 1'
#
loop_
_entity.id
_entity.type
_entity.pdbx_description
1 polymer ?
#
loop_
_entity_poly.entity_id
_entity_poly.type
_entity_poly.pdbx_seq_one_letter_code
_entity_poly.pdbx_strand_id
1 'polypeptide(L)'
;YTRDEVAAAVAVLPVIEVVSSRFRDPLARPKLEQLADCGINGGLVIGPEIADWTHLDLPKLHMTFIVNGETRLASEGGHPTDDPLAGAVTLANLQRTAAGVTAGQIVTTGSWTGLPFLKPGDHCIVRFEGLGEAEVVFDA
;
A
#
# COMPACT_ATOMS: atom_id res chain seq x y z
N TYR A 1 0.50 3.05 21.51
CA TYR A 1 -0.65 3.44 20.72
C TYR A 1 -1.52 2.22 20.48
N THR A 2 -2.78 2.32 20.90
CA THR A 2 -3.86 1.41 20.53
C THR A 2 -4.23 1.61 19.07
N ARG A 3 -5.03 0.71 18.52
CA ARG A 3 -5.58 0.86 17.16
C ARG A 3 -6.36 2.17 17.02
N ASP A 4 -7.22 2.48 17.99
CA ASP A 4 -8.09 3.67 17.95
C ASP A 4 -7.30 4.97 18.07
N GLU A 5 -6.25 5.00 18.89
CA GLU A 5 -5.34 6.15 18.97
C GLU A 5 -4.64 6.43 17.64
N VAL A 6 -4.21 5.38 16.93
CA VAL A 6 -3.60 5.53 15.61
C VAL A 6 -4.66 5.92 14.59
N ALA A 7 -5.84 5.31 14.62
CA ALA A 7 -6.92 5.60 13.70
C ALA A 7 -7.35 7.08 13.74
N ALA A 8 -7.44 7.64 14.96
CA ALA A 8 -7.78 9.05 15.16
C ALA A 8 -6.67 10.03 14.73
N ALA A 9 -5.43 9.56 14.52
CA ALA A 9 -4.26 10.39 14.23
C ALA A 9 -3.81 10.34 12.76
N VAL A 10 -4.43 9.50 11.92
CA VAL A 10 -4.02 9.29 10.54
C VAL A 10 -5.18 9.52 9.57
N ALA A 11 -4.85 10.03 8.39
CA ALA A 11 -5.68 9.87 7.21
C ALA A 11 -5.28 8.59 6.45
N VAL A 12 -6.15 8.10 5.57
CA VAL A 12 -5.84 6.97 4.68
C VAL A 12 -5.87 7.40 3.23
N LEU A 13 -5.10 6.71 2.40
CA LEU A 13 -4.89 7.01 0.99
C LEU A 13 -4.87 5.69 0.20
N PRO A 14 -5.54 5.60 -0.96
CA PRO A 14 -5.23 4.55 -1.92
C PRO A 14 -3.85 4.82 -2.53
N VAL A 15 -3.02 3.80 -2.64
CA VAL A 15 -1.64 3.93 -3.15
C VAL A 15 -1.27 2.76 -4.06
N ILE A 16 -0.40 3.03 -5.03
CA ILE A 16 0.30 1.99 -5.81
C ILE A 16 1.78 2.07 -5.47
N GLU A 17 2.33 0.98 -4.91
CA GLU A 17 3.77 0.80 -4.78
C GLU A 17 4.34 0.22 -6.07
N VAL A 18 5.20 0.99 -6.74
CA VAL A 18 5.99 0.51 -7.87
C VAL A 18 7.28 -0.09 -7.30
N VAL A 19 7.45 -1.39 -7.46
CA VAL A 19 8.68 -2.08 -7.02
C VAL A 19 9.71 -2.10 -8.15
N SER A 20 10.98 -1.92 -7.80
CA SER A 20 12.10 -2.01 -8.73
C SER A 20 13.36 -2.48 -8.00
N SER A 21 13.73 -3.73 -8.26
CA SER A 21 14.90 -4.37 -7.65
C SER A 21 16.19 -4.03 -8.37
N ARG A 22 17.30 -3.93 -7.62
CA ARG A 22 18.65 -3.79 -8.19
C ARG A 22 19.32 -5.14 -8.47
N PHE A 23 18.72 -6.24 -8.02
CA PHE A 23 19.09 -7.59 -8.42
C PHE A 23 18.31 -8.04 -9.67
N ARG A 24 18.95 -8.87 -10.52
CA ARG A 24 18.34 -9.44 -11.74
C ARG A 24 17.11 -10.32 -11.49
N ASP A 25 17.07 -11.01 -10.36
CA ASP A 25 15.97 -11.89 -9.96
C ASP A 25 15.61 -11.64 -8.49
N PRO A 26 14.80 -10.60 -8.20
CA PRO A 26 14.46 -10.19 -6.84
C PRO A 26 13.73 -11.26 -6.04
N LEU A 27 12.80 -11.98 -6.68
CA LEU A 27 11.93 -12.93 -5.98
C LEU A 27 12.70 -14.18 -5.56
N ALA A 28 13.79 -14.52 -6.26
CA ALA A 28 14.72 -15.56 -5.84
C ALA A 28 15.73 -15.10 -4.76
N ARG A 29 15.82 -13.80 -4.44
CA ARG A 29 16.75 -13.31 -3.40
C ARG A 29 16.23 -13.64 -2.00
N PRO A 30 17.12 -13.98 -1.05
CA PRO A 30 16.77 -14.05 0.38
C PRO A 30 16.13 -12.75 0.89
N LYS A 31 15.26 -12.84 1.89
CA LYS A 31 14.57 -11.66 2.44
C LYS A 31 15.51 -10.58 2.99
N LEU A 32 16.67 -10.97 3.54
CA LEU A 32 17.67 -10.00 4.00
C LEU A 32 18.32 -9.23 2.84
N GLU A 33 18.48 -9.86 1.67
CA GLU A 33 18.95 -9.17 0.47
C GLU A 33 17.88 -8.24 -0.09
N GLN A 34 16.61 -8.65 -0.10
CA GLN A 34 15.49 -7.77 -0.47
C GLN A 34 15.39 -6.56 0.48
N LEU A 35 15.64 -6.77 1.78
CA LEU A 35 15.67 -5.70 2.78
C LEU A 35 16.85 -4.75 2.56
N ALA A 36 18.06 -5.29 2.31
CA ALA A 36 19.21 -4.49 1.93
C ALA A 36 18.94 -3.71 0.63
N ASP A 37 18.11 -4.27 -0.25
CA ASP A 37 17.56 -3.61 -1.42
C ASP A 37 16.38 -2.68 -1.10
N CYS A 38 16.38 -2.01 0.05
CA CYS A 38 15.33 -1.06 0.46
C CYS A 38 13.91 -1.63 0.28
N GLY A 39 13.72 -2.93 0.56
CA GLY A 39 12.43 -3.59 0.36
C GLY A 39 11.97 -3.66 -1.09
N ILE A 40 12.88 -3.67 -2.06
CA ILE A 40 12.64 -3.60 -3.52
C ILE A 40 11.83 -2.39 -3.98
N ASN A 41 11.84 -1.29 -3.21
CA ASN A 41 11.08 -0.07 -3.53
C ASN A 41 11.62 0.61 -4.80
N GLY A 42 10.71 1.12 -5.64
CA GLY A 42 11.00 1.93 -6.82
C GLY A 42 10.30 3.30 -6.81
N GLY A 43 9.00 3.33 -6.53
CA GLY A 43 8.22 4.56 -6.48
C GLY A 43 6.87 4.39 -5.78
N LEU A 44 6.22 5.50 -5.47
CA LEU A 44 4.90 5.53 -4.84
C LEU A 44 3.98 6.47 -5.60
N VAL A 45 2.82 5.97 -5.99
CA VAL A 45 1.75 6.75 -6.60
C VAL A 45 0.66 6.91 -5.56
N ILE A 46 0.28 8.16 -5.30
CA ILE A 46 -0.58 8.54 -4.18
C ILE A 46 -1.89 9.08 -4.73
N GLY A 47 -3.00 8.47 -4.31
CA GLY A 47 -4.34 9.00 -4.58
C GLY A 47 -4.78 10.05 -3.54
N PRO A 48 -6.08 10.41 -3.52
CA PRO A 48 -6.58 11.44 -2.63
C PRO A 48 -6.53 11.01 -1.15
N GLU A 49 -6.29 11.98 -0.26
CA GLU A 49 -6.32 11.77 1.19
C GLU A 49 -7.75 11.75 1.71
N ILE A 50 -8.09 10.75 2.54
CA ILE A 50 -9.37 10.67 3.26
C ILE A 50 -9.10 10.70 4.75
N ALA A 51 -9.40 11.83 5.39
CA ALA A 51 -9.25 11.99 6.84
C ALA A 51 -10.40 11.35 7.62
N ASP A 52 -11.64 11.47 7.13
CA ASP A 52 -12.83 10.87 7.76
C ASP A 52 -13.12 9.49 7.17
N TRP A 53 -12.30 8.51 7.51
CA TRP A 53 -12.42 7.13 6.99
C TRP A 53 -12.91 6.13 8.04
N THR A 54 -12.94 6.52 9.32
CA THR A 54 -13.18 5.59 10.44
C THR A 54 -14.56 4.93 10.46
N HIS A 55 -15.48 5.43 9.64
CA HIS A 55 -16.80 4.82 9.40
C HIS A 55 -16.75 3.57 8.51
N LEU A 56 -15.62 3.29 7.85
CA LEU A 56 -15.45 2.14 6.96
C LEU A 56 -14.97 0.88 7.71
N ASP A 57 -15.48 -0.28 7.31
CA ASP A 57 -15.00 -1.60 7.76
C ASP A 57 -13.79 -2.03 6.91
N LEU A 58 -12.60 -1.53 7.26
CA LEU A 58 -11.37 -1.79 6.49
C LEU A 58 -11.11 -3.29 6.19
N PRO A 59 -11.33 -4.23 7.13
CA PRO A 59 -11.22 -5.66 6.84
C PRO A 59 -12.13 -6.19 5.73
N LYS A 60 -13.23 -5.51 5.41
CA LYS A 60 -14.17 -5.87 4.34
C LYS A 60 -14.15 -4.90 3.17
N LEU A 61 -13.16 -4.01 3.12
CA LEU A 61 -13.08 -3.00 2.07
C LEU A 61 -13.02 -3.66 0.69
N HIS A 62 -13.85 -3.18 -0.24
CA HIS A 62 -13.81 -3.66 -1.61
C HIS A 62 -12.68 -2.98 -2.38
N MET A 63 -11.82 -3.77 -3.01
CA MET A 63 -10.70 -3.30 -3.83
C MET A 63 -10.81 -3.86 -5.24
N THR A 64 -10.51 -3.04 -6.24
CA THR A 64 -10.39 -3.46 -7.64
C THR A 64 -9.07 -2.96 -8.23
N PHE A 65 -8.32 -3.86 -8.87
CA PHE A 65 -7.12 -3.53 -9.63
C PHE A 65 -7.39 -3.73 -11.12
N ILE A 66 -7.19 -2.66 -11.88
CA ILE A 66 -7.54 -2.55 -13.30
C ILE A 66 -6.26 -2.25 -14.09
N VAL A 67 -6.06 -2.96 -15.20
CA VAL A 67 -4.96 -2.70 -16.13
C VAL A 67 -5.54 -2.61 -17.53
N ASN A 68 -5.31 -1.48 -18.21
CA ASN A 68 -5.80 -1.18 -19.56
C ASN A 68 -7.33 -1.35 -19.69
N GLY A 69 -8.07 -0.91 -18.67
CA GLY A 69 -9.53 -1.00 -18.62
C GLY A 69 -10.08 -2.39 -18.25
N GLU A 70 -9.22 -3.41 -18.08
CA GLU A 70 -9.63 -4.75 -17.66
C GLU A 70 -9.37 -4.97 -16.18
N THR A 71 -10.39 -5.41 -15.43
CA THR A 71 -10.22 -5.85 -14.04
C THR A 71 -9.32 -7.07 -13.98
N ARG A 72 -8.13 -6.91 -13.37
CA ARG A 72 -7.17 -8.00 -13.13
C ARG A 72 -7.40 -8.70 -11.80
N LEU A 73 -7.85 -7.95 -10.80
CA LEU A 73 -8.18 -8.46 -9.47
C LEU A 73 -9.34 -7.66 -8.89
N ALA A 74 -10.23 -8.33 -8.17
CA ALA A 74 -11.23 -7.72 -7.31
C ALA A 74 -11.37 -8.54 -6.04
N SER A 75 -11.50 -7.88 -4.89
CA SER A 75 -11.70 -8.54 -3.61
C SER A 75 -12.62 -7.74 -2.70
N GLU A 76 -13.32 -8.46 -1.82
CA GLU A 76 -13.95 -7.90 -0.61
C GLU A 76 -13.04 -8.29 0.55
N GLY A 77 -12.42 -7.31 1.20
CA GLY A 77 -11.34 -7.57 2.14
C GLY A 77 -10.12 -8.22 1.44
N GLY A 78 -9.36 -9.01 2.21
CA GLY A 78 -8.21 -9.74 1.69
C GLY A 78 -6.86 -9.04 1.88
N HIS A 79 -6.79 -8.02 2.75
CA HIS A 79 -5.50 -7.52 3.20
C HIS A 79 -4.74 -8.63 3.95
N PRO A 80 -3.43 -8.83 3.74
CA PRO A 80 -2.69 -9.95 4.34
C PRO A 80 -2.67 -10.01 5.88
N THR A 81 -3.02 -8.91 6.55
CA THR A 81 -3.11 -8.80 8.02
C THR A 81 -4.55 -8.69 8.53
N ASP A 82 -5.55 -8.95 7.66
CA ASP A 82 -6.99 -8.69 7.84
C ASP A 82 -7.32 -7.19 8.05
N ASP A 83 -6.72 -6.54 9.04
CA ASP A 83 -6.81 -5.10 9.27
C ASP A 83 -5.59 -4.37 8.69
N PRO A 84 -5.77 -3.52 7.65
CA PRO A 84 -4.70 -2.72 7.07
C PRO A 84 -3.99 -1.81 8.08
N LEU A 85 -4.69 -1.36 9.14
CA LEU A 85 -4.07 -0.46 10.13
C LEU A 85 -3.06 -1.16 11.05
N ALA A 86 -3.10 -2.49 11.14
CA ALA A 86 -2.27 -3.26 12.08
C ALA A 86 -0.76 -3.00 11.90
N GLY A 87 -0.31 -2.85 10.64
CA GLY A 87 1.08 -2.50 10.31
C GLY A 87 1.48 -1.12 10.83
N ALA A 88 0.62 -0.12 10.63
CA ALA A 88 0.84 1.25 11.12
C ALA A 88 0.88 1.31 12.66
N VAL A 89 -0.01 0.57 13.34
CA VAL A 89 0.00 0.46 14.81
C VAL A 89 1.32 -0.13 15.32
N THR A 90 1.79 -1.20 14.67
CA THR A 90 3.06 -1.83 15.01
C THR A 90 4.23 -0.86 14.81
N LEU A 91 4.30 -0.20 13.65
CA LEU A 91 5.34 0.79 13.34
C LEU A 91 5.34 1.94 14.35
N ALA A 92 4.18 2.54 14.62
CA ALA A 92 4.06 3.66 15.54
C ALA A 92 4.56 3.29 16.95
N ASN A 93 4.32 2.05 17.39
CA ASN A 93 4.80 1.56 18.67
C ASN A 93 6.31 1.27 18.67
N LEU A 94 6.86 0.67 17.61
CA LEU A 94 8.30 0.43 17.47
C LEU A 94 9.10 1.73 17.45
N GLN A 95 8.56 2.77 16.82
CA GLN A 95 9.24 4.06 16.69
C GLN A 95 9.20 4.91 17.97
N ARG A 96 8.49 4.48 19.04
CA ARG A 96 8.40 5.21 20.32
C ARG A 96 9.75 5.42 21.00
N THR A 97 10.66 4.47 20.84
CA THR A 97 12.01 4.52 21.43
C THR A 97 13.07 4.98 20.43
N ALA A 98 12.66 5.39 19.23
CA ALA A 98 13.50 5.89 18.16
C ALA A 98 13.14 7.35 17.85
N ALA A 99 13.06 7.72 16.58
CA ALA A 99 12.74 9.09 16.16
C ALA A 99 11.23 9.43 16.19
N GLY A 100 10.37 8.47 16.50
CA GLY A 100 8.92 8.62 16.36
C GLY A 100 8.44 8.56 14.90
N VAL A 101 7.13 8.80 14.73
CA VAL A 101 6.48 9.02 13.43
C VAL A 101 6.06 10.49 13.39
N THR A 102 6.28 11.18 12.27
CA THR A 102 6.02 12.61 12.13
C THR A 102 4.86 12.88 11.18
N ALA A 103 4.12 13.96 11.41
CA ALA A 103 3.08 14.41 10.50
C ALA A 103 3.60 14.56 9.06
N GLY A 104 2.79 14.15 8.08
CA GLY A 104 3.15 14.14 6.66
C GLY A 104 3.96 12.93 6.20
N GLN A 105 4.36 12.01 7.09
CA GLN A 105 4.91 10.72 6.68
C GLN A 105 3.82 9.82 6.12
N ILE A 106 4.12 9.15 5.01
CA ILE A 106 3.27 8.11 4.43
C ILE A 106 3.84 6.75 4.80
N VAL A 107 2.97 5.86 5.27
CA VAL A 107 3.30 4.49 5.65
C VAL A 107 2.44 3.55 4.81
N THR A 108 3.08 2.74 3.98
CA THR A 108 2.39 1.68 3.24
C THR A 108 2.15 0.49 4.16
N THR A 109 0.93 -0.05 4.15
CA THR A 109 0.49 -1.06 5.13
C THR A 109 0.63 -2.50 4.64
N GLY A 110 1.03 -2.68 3.39
CA GLY A 110 1.08 -3.96 2.70
C GLY A 110 0.25 -3.97 1.43
N SER A 111 0.61 -4.87 0.51
CA SER A 111 -0.06 -5.01 -0.78
C SER A 111 -1.32 -5.86 -0.69
N TRP A 112 -2.41 -5.36 -1.27
CA TRP A 112 -3.65 -6.10 -1.50
C TRP A 112 -3.60 -6.98 -2.76
N THR A 113 -2.74 -6.63 -3.71
CA THR A 113 -2.71 -7.25 -5.05
C THR A 113 -1.60 -8.28 -5.20
N GLY A 114 -0.74 -8.42 -4.19
CA GLY A 114 0.54 -9.11 -4.35
C GLY A 114 1.47 -8.30 -5.26
N LEU A 115 2.11 -8.97 -6.23
CA LEU A 115 3.10 -8.37 -7.12
C LEU A 115 2.78 -8.65 -8.61
N PRO A 116 1.72 -8.05 -9.16
CA PRO A 116 1.43 -8.18 -10.59
C PRO A 116 2.54 -7.50 -11.41
N PHE A 117 3.01 -8.18 -12.46
CA PHE A 117 3.98 -7.63 -13.39
C PHE A 117 3.29 -6.84 -14.51
N LEU A 118 3.80 -5.64 -14.76
CA LEU A 118 3.30 -4.70 -15.75
C LEU A 118 4.29 -4.55 -16.90
N LYS A 119 3.81 -4.01 -18.01
CA LYS A 119 4.59 -3.74 -19.22
C LYS A 119 4.69 -2.23 -19.46
N PRO A 120 5.71 -1.77 -20.20
CA PRO A 120 5.72 -0.42 -20.75
C PRO A 120 4.41 -0.10 -21.48
N GLY A 121 3.88 1.10 -21.28
CA GLY A 121 2.60 1.55 -21.82
C GLY A 121 1.36 1.12 -21.03
N ASP A 122 1.47 0.27 -20.01
CA ASP A 122 0.30 -0.15 -19.22
C ASP A 122 -0.28 1.02 -18.41
N HIS A 123 -1.60 1.15 -18.44
CA HIS A 123 -2.36 2.05 -17.58
C HIS A 123 -3.00 1.26 -16.43
N CYS A 124 -2.64 1.62 -15.19
CA CYS A 124 -3.02 0.90 -13.98
C CYS A 124 -3.81 1.79 -13.03
N ILE A 125 -4.92 1.24 -12.51
CA ILE A 125 -5.75 1.87 -11.49
C ILE A 125 -5.95 0.87 -10.35
N VAL A 126 -5.77 1.32 -9.11
CA VAL A 126 -6.29 0.62 -7.93
C VAL A 126 -7.39 1.47 -7.30
N ARG A 127 -8.57 0.89 -7.12
CA ARG A 127 -9.73 1.54 -6.55
C ARG A 127 -10.14 0.84 -5.27
N PHE A 128 -10.44 1.62 -4.25
CA PHE A 128 -11.01 1.18 -2.99
C PHE A 128 -12.36 1.85 -2.78
N GLU A 129 -13.40 1.05 -2.56
CA GLU A 129 -14.75 1.59 -2.37
C GLU A 129 -14.80 2.50 -1.14
N GLY A 130 -15.29 3.73 -1.31
CA GLY A 130 -15.31 4.75 -0.25
C GLY A 130 -13.98 5.47 -0.02
N LEU A 131 -12.86 5.00 -0.59
CA LEU A 131 -11.53 5.62 -0.43
C LEU A 131 -10.92 6.14 -1.75
N GLY A 132 -11.65 6.09 -2.87
CA GLY A 132 -11.17 6.61 -4.15
C GLY A 132 -10.14 5.68 -4.80
N GLU A 133 -9.24 6.26 -5.59
CA GLU A 133 -8.30 5.50 -6.42
C GLU A 133 -6.92 6.16 -6.57
N ALA A 134 -5.93 5.35 -6.89
CA ALA A 134 -4.62 5.79 -7.38
C ALA A 134 -4.41 5.25 -8.80
N GLU A 135 -3.82 6.06 -9.66
CA GLU A 135 -3.70 5.82 -11.11
C GLU A 135 -2.29 6.15 -11.60
N VAL A 136 -1.76 5.30 -12.48
CA VAL A 136 -0.48 5.53 -13.14
C VAL A 136 -0.47 4.96 -14.55
N VAL A 137 0.14 5.69 -15.47
CA VAL A 137 0.47 5.22 -16.82
C VAL A 137 1.97 5.10 -16.92
N PHE A 138 2.46 3.93 -17.33
CA PHE A 138 3.87 3.71 -17.57
C PHE A 138 4.24 4.15 -18.99
N ASP A 139 5.41 4.76 -19.14
CA ASP A 139 5.94 5.09 -20.46
C ASP A 139 6.11 3.83 -21.33
N ALA A 140 6.01 4.01 -22.64
CA ALA A 140 6.15 2.94 -23.65
C ALA A 140 7.61 2.58 -23.94
#